data_AF-A0A519RT31-F1
#
_entry.id   AF-A0A519RT31-F1
#
_cell.length_a   1.000
_cell.length_b   1.000
_cell.length_c   1.000
_cell.angle_alpha   90.00
_cell.angle_beta   90.00
_cell.angle_gamma   90.00
#
_symmetry.space_group_name_H-M   'P 1'
#
loop_
_entity.id
_entity.type
_entity.pdbx_description
1 polymer ?
#
loop_
_entity_poly.entity_id
_entity_poly.type
_entity_poly.pdbx_seq_one_letter_code
_entity_poly.pdbx_strand_id
1 'polypeptide(L)'
;MKLNLAAKLFAGFLLLLGLFAAVVIVNYRLAEQVLRNSQRVEASQHISADGSTLLRSIIDMETGFRGYLLLGNEQILEPYYNGERDLLHRFRNLRAELADEPAQRQRIDTTEHLFKQWSTYTHLMISEKRAARLRINEQEGVDGMPHARLVQSLVGKHIMDAIRVQMATFDRTENAMRLSQRTRLADSIARAQRLSGWITGAALVLGLLWAGYIVRLLSRRLRSMIKLARRLAEGDYKTQITDHEHDEVSELTAALNTMAHTIDQNISLLEARNQELDQFAYVVSHDLKAPLRGIESASRWIEEDMGKDLPAHIREFLALMRQRVHRMENLITGILSLARVGKVAEANEPVFVRQLLREISDTIGLPAGMHFELPFFLPTFPTNRTQLQQVFSNLISNAIKYHDHPASGTIRIGCDDLNEQFYRFSVQD
;
A
#
# COMPACT_ATOMS: atom_id res chain seq x y z
N MET A 1 4.26 -20.59 -19.96
CA MET A 1 3.16 -19.93 -19.24
C MET A 1 3.67 -18.61 -18.70
N LYS A 2 3.18 -17.47 -19.21
CA LYS A 2 3.43 -16.17 -18.56
C LYS A 2 2.69 -16.19 -17.21
N LEU A 3 3.35 -15.79 -16.13
CA LEU A 3 2.72 -15.71 -14.81
C LEU A 3 1.76 -14.50 -14.77
N ASN A 4 0.54 -14.72 -14.27
CA ASN A 4 -0.41 -13.66 -13.96
C ASN A 4 0.21 -12.62 -13.00
N LEU A 5 -0.34 -11.40 -12.99
CA LEU A 5 0.16 -10.33 -12.13
C LEU A 5 0.09 -10.74 -10.66
N ALA A 6 -1.01 -11.37 -10.24
CA ALA A 6 -1.17 -11.92 -8.90
C ALA A 6 -0.06 -12.92 -8.56
N ALA A 7 0.32 -13.78 -9.52
CA ALA A 7 1.38 -14.75 -9.32
C ALA A 7 2.78 -14.10 -9.25
N LYS A 8 3.04 -13.04 -10.04
CA LYS A 8 4.28 -12.25 -9.94
C LYS A 8 4.38 -11.53 -8.58
N LEU A 9 3.28 -10.96 -8.09
CA LEU A 9 3.20 -10.33 -6.76
C LEU A 9 3.41 -11.35 -5.64
N PHE A 10 2.73 -12.49 -5.72
CA PHE A 10 2.81 -13.55 -4.72
C PHE A 10 4.19 -14.20 -4.69
N ALA A 11 4.80 -14.45 -5.85
CA ALA A 11 6.18 -14.94 -5.95
C ALA A 11 7.16 -13.95 -5.31
N GLY A 12 6.98 -12.65 -5.55
CA GLY A 12 7.75 -11.60 -4.92
C GLY A 12 7.63 -11.56 -3.40
N PHE A 13 6.40 -11.68 -2.90
CA PHE A 13 6.12 -11.73 -1.46
C PHE A 13 6.72 -12.99 -0.82
N LEU A 14 6.58 -14.16 -1.45
CA LEU A 14 7.19 -15.41 -1.00
C LEU A 14 8.72 -15.32 -0.98
N LEU A 15 9.32 -14.69 -1.99
CA LEU A 15 10.77 -14.48 -2.05
C LEU A 15 11.21 -13.58 -0.89
N LEU A 16 10.50 -12.48 -0.62
CA LEU A 16 10.78 -11.60 0.52
C LEU A 16 10.60 -12.31 1.86
N LEU A 17 9.55 -13.11 2.02
CA LEU A 17 9.31 -13.92 3.22
C LEU A 17 10.42 -14.95 3.42
N GLY A 18 10.83 -15.66 2.37
CA GLY A 18 11.91 -16.63 2.40
C GLY A 18 13.26 -15.99 2.73
N LEU A 19 13.54 -14.81 2.16
CA LEU A 19 14.72 -14.02 2.47
C LEU A 19 14.72 -13.60 3.95
N PHE A 20 13.60 -13.10 4.44
CA PHE A 20 13.43 -12.72 5.84
C PHE A 20 13.62 -13.92 6.79
N ALA A 21 13.01 -15.06 6.48
CA ALA A 21 13.19 -16.30 7.25
C ALA A 21 14.66 -16.74 7.27
N ALA A 22 15.37 -16.67 6.15
CA ALA A 22 16.79 -16.97 6.08
C ALA A 22 17.62 -16.02 6.95
N VAL A 23 17.32 -14.71 6.94
CA VAL A 23 17.96 -13.72 7.83
C VAL A 23 17.76 -14.10 9.29
N VAL A 24 16.52 -14.42 9.69
CA VAL A 24 16.19 -14.81 11.08
C VAL A 24 16.94 -16.08 11.49
N ILE A 25 16.94 -17.12 10.65
CA ILE A 25 17.62 -18.39 10.95
C ILE A 25 19.13 -18.18 11.11
N VAL A 26 19.76 -17.42 10.22
CA VAL A 26 21.19 -17.14 10.29
C VAL A 26 21.53 -16.32 11.53
N ASN A 27 20.74 -15.28 11.84
CA ASN A 27 20.94 -14.46 13.04
C ASN A 27 20.78 -15.29 14.31
N TYR A 28 19.78 -16.18 14.36
CA TYR A 28 19.59 -17.08 15.49
C TYR A 28 20.79 -18.00 15.69
N ARG A 29 21.31 -18.63 14.63
CA ARG A 29 22.50 -19.49 14.71
C ARG A 29 23.75 -18.74 15.16
N LEU A 30 23.93 -17.49 14.70
CA LEU A 30 25.03 -16.64 15.13
C LEU A 30 24.92 -16.28 16.62
N ALA A 31 23.73 -15.95 17.10
CA ALA A 31 23.49 -15.66 18.52
C ALA A 31 23.77 -16.88 19.40
N GLU A 32 23.35 -18.07 18.97
CA GLU A 32 23.60 -19.32 19.70
C GLU A 32 25.10 -19.64 19.80
N GLN A 33 25.88 -19.38 18.74
CA GLN A 33 27.35 -19.51 18.78
C GLN A 33 28.00 -18.57 19.80
N VAL A 34 27.55 -17.32 19.85
CA VAL A 34 28.03 -16.33 20.83
C VAL A 34 27.70 -16.78 22.26
N LEU A 35 26.48 -17.26 22.49
CA LEU A 35 26.05 -17.73 23.81
C LEU A 35 26.91 -18.90 24.31
N ARG A 36 27.14 -19.93 23.49
CA ARG A 36 27.97 -21.08 23.87
C ARG A 36 29.42 -20.69 24.16
N ASN A 37 30.00 -19.77 23.37
CA ASN A 37 31.35 -19.28 23.60
C ASN A 37 31.44 -18.45 24.88
N SER A 38 30.40 -17.67 25.21
CA SER A 38 30.31 -16.91 26.46
C SER A 38 30.30 -17.85 27.67
N GLN A 39 29.47 -18.90 27.65
CA GLN A 39 29.38 -19.89 28.73
C GLN A 39 30.72 -20.59 28.99
N ARG A 40 31.51 -20.88 27.94
CA ARG A 40 32.86 -21.46 28.12
C ARG A 40 33.83 -20.53 28.82
N VAL A 41 33.80 -19.23 28.49
CA VAL A 41 34.64 -18.23 29.16
C VAL A 41 34.25 -18.10 30.62
N GLU A 42 32.96 -18.13 30.93
CA GLU A 42 32.43 -18.09 32.29
C GLU A 42 32.85 -19.33 33.10
N ALA A 43 32.67 -20.54 32.55
CA ALA A 43 33.10 -21.79 33.20
C ALA A 43 34.61 -21.77 33.53
N SER A 44 35.45 -21.29 32.60
CA SER A 44 36.89 -21.12 32.82
C SER A 44 37.22 -20.13 33.96
N GLN A 45 36.38 -19.11 34.18
CA GLN A 45 36.55 -18.20 35.33
C GLN A 45 36.25 -18.89 36.66
N HIS A 46 35.18 -19.70 36.71
CA HIS A 46 34.83 -20.48 37.90
C HIS A 46 35.94 -21.49 38.24
N ILE A 47 36.43 -22.24 37.26
CA ILE A 47 37.52 -23.23 37.41
C ILE A 47 38.80 -22.59 37.98
N SER A 48 39.21 -21.44 37.46
CA SER A 48 40.40 -20.71 37.93
C SER A 48 40.22 -20.15 39.35
N ALA A 49 39.01 -19.67 39.69
CA ALA A 49 38.68 -19.19 41.03
C ALA A 49 38.68 -20.32 42.07
N ASP A 50 38.12 -21.48 41.72
CA ASP A 50 38.10 -22.67 42.58
C ASP A 50 39.49 -23.25 42.76
N GLY A 51 40.31 -23.30 41.70
CA GLY A 51 41.72 -23.69 41.79
C GLY A 51 42.53 -22.75 42.68
N SER A 52 42.33 -21.44 42.58
CA SER A 52 42.99 -20.45 43.44
C SER A 52 42.58 -20.60 44.92
N THR A 53 41.30 -20.87 45.16
CA THR A 53 40.77 -21.12 46.50
C THR A 53 41.35 -22.40 47.11
N LEU A 54 41.44 -23.46 46.31
CA LEU A 54 42.06 -24.72 46.69
C LEU A 54 43.52 -24.50 47.12
N LEU A 55 44.32 -23.79 46.32
CA LEU A 55 45.71 -23.50 46.67
C LEU A 55 45.81 -22.67 47.97
N ARG A 56 44.95 -21.66 48.13
CA ARG A 56 44.92 -20.84 49.35
C ARG A 56 44.63 -21.69 50.59
N SER A 57 43.63 -22.56 50.54
CA SER A 57 43.32 -23.47 51.65
C SER A 57 44.51 -24.35 52.03
N ILE A 58 45.24 -24.90 51.05
CA ILE A 58 46.45 -25.71 51.35
C ILE A 58 47.56 -24.84 51.99
N ILE A 59 47.73 -23.59 51.56
CA ILE A 59 48.71 -22.66 52.18
C ILE A 59 48.32 -22.30 53.61
N ASP A 60 47.02 -22.06 53.88
CA ASP A 60 46.53 -21.77 55.21
C ASP A 60 46.72 -22.98 56.14
N MET A 61 46.50 -24.19 55.63
CA MET A 61 46.84 -25.43 56.35
C MET A 61 48.34 -25.52 56.64
N GLU A 62 49.22 -25.21 55.69
CA GLU A 62 50.68 -25.22 55.92
C GLU A 62 51.07 -24.20 56.99
N THR A 63 50.47 -23.02 56.96
CA THR A 63 50.73 -21.94 57.92
C THR A 63 50.29 -22.36 59.33
N GLY A 64 49.08 -22.92 59.47
CA GLY A 64 48.58 -23.44 60.74
C GLY A 64 49.42 -24.61 61.27
N PHE A 65 49.80 -25.55 60.40
CA PHE A 65 50.67 -26.66 60.75
C PHE A 65 52.05 -26.18 61.26
N ARG A 66 52.69 -25.26 60.55
CA ARG A 66 53.98 -24.68 60.98
C ARG A 66 53.87 -23.95 62.30
N GLY A 67 52.84 -23.13 62.48
CA GLY A 67 52.58 -22.43 63.73
C GLY A 67 52.37 -23.39 64.91
N TYR A 68 51.67 -24.50 64.70
CA TYR A 68 51.50 -25.55 65.70
C TYR A 68 52.81 -26.27 66.03
N LEU A 69 53.65 -26.61 65.05
CA LEU A 69 54.95 -27.23 65.32
C LEU A 69 55.86 -26.32 66.16
N LEU A 70 55.80 -25.01 65.95
CA LEU A 70 56.59 -24.02 66.70
C LEU A 70 56.03 -23.80 68.11
N LEU A 71 54.75 -23.46 68.22
CA LEU A 71 54.13 -22.94 69.46
C LEU A 71 53.36 -24.00 70.26
N GLY A 72 53.00 -25.14 69.64
CA GLY A 72 52.23 -26.22 70.26
C GLY A 72 50.77 -25.88 70.59
N ASN A 73 50.26 -24.69 70.25
CA ASN A 73 48.88 -24.27 70.54
C ASN A 73 47.88 -24.89 69.54
N GLU A 74 46.96 -25.72 70.05
CA GLU A 74 45.91 -26.40 69.26
C GLU A 74 44.97 -25.42 68.53
N GLN A 75 44.76 -24.19 69.04
CA GLN A 75 43.93 -23.19 68.35
C GLN A 75 44.49 -22.82 66.97
N ILE A 76 45.81 -22.95 66.75
CA ILE A 76 46.47 -22.63 65.47
C ILE A 76 46.18 -23.71 64.41
N LEU A 77 45.69 -24.89 64.80
CA LEU A 77 45.28 -25.95 63.87
C LEU A 77 43.86 -25.77 63.32
N GLU A 78 43.11 -24.76 63.75
CA GLU A 78 41.75 -24.53 63.25
C GLU A 78 41.70 -24.35 61.71
N PRO A 79 42.55 -23.53 61.07
CA PRO A 79 42.62 -23.46 59.60
C PRO A 79 43.05 -24.77 58.95
N TYR A 80 43.89 -25.57 59.64
CA TYR A 80 44.34 -26.87 59.15
C TYR A 80 43.16 -27.85 59.02
N TYR A 81 42.39 -28.03 60.09
CA TYR A 81 41.27 -28.97 60.08
C TYR A 81 40.09 -28.50 59.20
N ASN A 82 39.85 -27.19 59.12
CA ASN A 82 38.85 -26.64 58.22
C ASN A 82 39.22 -26.87 56.75
N GLY A 83 40.48 -26.61 56.38
CA GLY A 83 40.99 -26.88 55.03
C GLY A 83 40.89 -28.37 54.66
N GLU A 84 41.26 -29.26 55.59
CA GLU A 84 41.21 -30.70 55.34
C GLU A 84 39.80 -31.22 55.01
N ARG A 85 38.78 -30.73 55.71
CA ARG A 85 37.37 -31.12 55.48
C ARG A 85 36.87 -30.67 54.10
N ASP A 86 37.21 -29.45 53.71
CA ASP A 86 36.68 -28.83 52.49
C ASP A 86 37.42 -29.28 51.22
N LEU A 87 38.72 -29.54 51.31
CA LEU A 87 39.56 -29.81 50.14
C LEU A 87 39.13 -31.07 49.38
N LEU A 88 38.73 -32.14 50.07
CA LEU A 88 38.26 -33.38 49.43
C LEU A 88 37.01 -33.16 48.57
N HIS A 89 36.13 -32.24 48.96
CA HIS A 89 34.99 -31.85 48.14
C HIS A 89 35.42 -31.00 46.94
N ARG A 90 36.32 -30.03 47.15
CA ARG A 90 36.83 -29.16 46.08
C ARG A 90 37.58 -29.92 44.98
N PHE A 91 38.41 -30.90 45.33
CA PHE A 91 39.07 -31.76 44.34
C PHE A 91 38.05 -32.53 43.49
N ARG A 92 36.95 -33.01 44.09
CA ARG A 92 35.87 -33.70 43.35
C ARG A 92 35.12 -32.75 42.42
N ASN A 93 34.80 -31.53 42.86
CA ASN A 93 34.12 -30.54 42.03
C ASN A 93 34.96 -30.12 40.83
N LEU A 94 36.23 -29.74 41.06
CA LEU A 94 37.15 -29.38 39.98
C LEU A 94 37.34 -30.53 38.98
N ARG A 95 37.41 -31.78 39.47
CA ARG A 95 37.47 -32.95 38.58
C ARG A 95 36.22 -33.09 37.71
N ALA A 96 35.04 -32.81 38.25
CA ALA A 96 33.78 -32.87 37.51
C ALA A 96 33.67 -31.75 36.47
N GLU A 97 34.09 -30.53 36.81
CA GLU A 97 34.11 -29.38 35.89
C GLU A 97 35.13 -29.56 34.75
N LEU A 98 36.24 -30.26 35.00
CA LEU A 98 37.29 -30.55 34.03
C LEU A 98 37.09 -31.86 33.26
N ALA A 99 35.85 -32.36 33.15
CA ALA A 99 35.55 -33.63 32.50
C ALA A 99 36.06 -33.69 31.03
N ASP A 100 35.96 -32.56 30.32
CA ASP A 100 36.32 -32.44 28.90
C ASP A 100 37.80 -32.07 28.66
N GLU A 101 38.57 -31.79 29.72
CA GLU A 101 39.94 -31.27 29.64
C GLU A 101 40.95 -32.22 30.33
N PRO A 102 41.36 -33.33 29.67
CA PRO A 102 42.10 -34.42 30.31
C PRO A 102 43.46 -33.98 30.88
N ALA A 103 44.13 -33.02 30.24
CA ALA A 103 45.42 -32.49 30.69
C ALA A 103 45.28 -31.70 32.00
N GLN A 104 44.23 -30.89 32.15
CA GLN A 104 43.98 -30.13 33.38
C GLN A 104 43.47 -31.05 34.50
N ARG A 105 42.62 -32.02 34.16
CA ARG A 105 42.17 -33.05 35.09
C ARG A 105 43.33 -33.84 35.70
N GLN A 106 44.29 -34.27 34.88
CA GLN A 106 45.48 -34.98 35.35
C GLN A 106 46.32 -34.13 36.33
N ARG A 107 46.39 -32.80 36.13
CA ARG A 107 47.08 -31.90 37.06
C ARG A 107 46.38 -31.86 38.41
N ILE A 108 45.05 -31.75 38.43
CA ILE A 108 44.26 -31.79 39.66
C ILE A 108 44.43 -33.15 40.37
N ASP A 109 44.43 -34.26 39.64
CA ASP A 109 44.66 -35.59 40.21
C ASP A 109 46.07 -35.74 40.82
N THR A 110 47.09 -35.17 40.16
CA THR A 110 48.46 -35.14 40.67
C THR A 110 48.56 -34.28 41.93
N THR A 111 47.91 -33.11 41.93
CA THR A 111 47.85 -32.22 43.10
C THR A 111 47.13 -32.89 44.27
N GLU A 112 46.05 -33.64 44.03
CA GLU A 112 45.35 -34.39 45.08
C GLU A 112 46.27 -35.48 45.68
N HIS A 113 47.04 -36.18 44.84
CA HIS A 113 48.00 -37.18 45.32
C HIS A 113 49.10 -36.56 46.20
N LEU A 114 49.68 -35.43 45.76
CA LEU A 114 50.66 -34.68 46.54
C LEU A 114 50.05 -34.16 47.85
N PHE A 115 48.81 -33.69 47.82
CA PHE A 115 48.09 -33.25 49.02
C PHE A 115 47.87 -34.40 50.00
N LYS A 116 47.50 -35.60 49.54
CA LYS A 116 47.36 -36.79 50.39
C LYS A 116 48.67 -37.20 51.04
N GLN A 117 49.79 -37.13 50.29
CA GLN A 117 51.13 -37.36 50.84
C GLN A 117 51.48 -36.32 51.91
N TRP A 118 51.18 -35.05 51.63
CA TRP A 118 51.41 -33.95 52.57
C TRP A 118 50.56 -34.08 53.84
N SER A 119 49.26 -34.36 53.72
CA SER A 119 48.34 -34.58 54.84
C SER A 119 48.80 -35.76 55.72
N THR A 120 49.25 -36.86 55.11
CA THR A 120 49.80 -38.02 55.86
C THR A 120 51.04 -37.62 56.67
N TYR A 121 51.93 -36.83 56.07
CA TYR A 121 53.11 -36.29 56.75
C TYR A 121 52.73 -35.34 57.89
N THR A 122 51.80 -34.41 57.67
CA THR A 122 51.39 -33.44 58.70
C THR A 122 50.64 -34.10 59.84
N HIS A 123 49.77 -35.09 59.59
CA HIS A 123 49.11 -35.87 60.63
C HIS A 123 50.10 -36.61 61.52
N LEU A 124 51.11 -37.24 60.93
CA LEU A 124 52.19 -37.87 61.69
C LEU A 124 52.86 -36.84 62.60
N MET A 125 53.33 -35.73 62.04
CA MET A 125 54.05 -34.70 62.81
C MET A 125 53.20 -34.03 63.90
N ILE A 126 51.91 -33.79 63.64
CA ILE A 126 50.96 -33.27 64.65
C ILE A 126 50.82 -34.28 65.79
N SER A 127 50.63 -35.57 65.47
CA SER A 127 50.49 -36.62 66.49
C SER A 127 51.76 -36.76 67.35
N GLU A 128 52.94 -36.61 66.75
CA GLU A 128 54.21 -36.66 67.47
C GLU A 128 54.43 -35.44 68.37
N LYS A 129 54.12 -34.23 67.88
CA LYS A 129 54.16 -33.01 68.69
C LYS A 129 53.22 -33.12 69.89
N ARG A 130 52.00 -33.64 69.69
CA ARG A 130 51.04 -33.86 70.77
C ARG A 130 51.55 -34.87 71.79
N ALA A 131 52.12 -35.99 71.35
CA ALA A 131 52.68 -37.02 72.22
C ALA A 131 53.91 -36.54 73.00
N ALA A 132 54.77 -35.75 72.39
CA ALA A 132 55.98 -35.25 73.03
C ALA A 132 55.69 -34.11 74.01
N ARG A 133 54.66 -33.27 73.77
CA ARG A 133 54.16 -32.28 74.73
C ARG A 133 53.57 -32.92 75.99
N LEU A 134 52.99 -34.13 75.89
CA LEU A 134 52.56 -34.90 77.06
C LEU A 134 53.73 -35.42 77.90
N ARG A 135 54.94 -35.52 77.31
CA ARG A 135 56.16 -36.00 78.00
C ARG A 135 57.01 -34.85 78.56
N ILE A 136 56.99 -33.69 77.91
CA ILE A 136 57.81 -32.51 78.25
C ILE A 136 56.88 -31.28 78.26
N ASN A 137 56.71 -30.66 79.44
CA ASN A 137 55.71 -29.60 79.66
C ASN A 137 55.96 -28.33 78.80
N GLU A 138 57.22 -28.05 78.45
CA GLU A 138 57.66 -26.89 77.66
C GLU A 138 58.45 -27.31 76.40
N GLN A 139 57.89 -28.22 75.60
CA GLN A 139 58.53 -28.64 74.35
C GLN A 139 58.37 -27.58 73.24
N GLU A 140 59.40 -26.78 73.01
CA GLU A 140 59.49 -25.86 71.88
C GLU A 140 60.03 -26.54 70.62
N GLY A 141 59.53 -26.13 69.44
CA GLY A 141 60.02 -26.63 68.16
C GLY A 141 59.83 -28.14 67.97
N VAL A 142 60.82 -28.81 67.36
CA VAL A 142 60.76 -30.23 66.96
C VAL A 142 61.69 -31.15 67.74
N ASP A 143 62.39 -30.63 68.74
CA ASP A 143 63.39 -31.39 69.48
C ASP A 143 62.75 -32.47 70.35
N GLY A 144 63.33 -33.68 70.33
CA GLY A 144 62.80 -34.85 71.04
C GLY A 144 61.68 -35.60 70.33
N MET A 145 61.26 -35.19 69.12
CA MET A 145 60.30 -35.96 68.31
C MET A 145 60.98 -37.13 67.57
N PRO A 146 60.36 -38.33 67.51
CA PRO A 146 60.92 -39.48 66.81
C PRO A 146 61.26 -39.20 65.33
N HIS A 147 60.44 -38.40 64.63
CA HIS A 147 60.65 -38.05 63.22
C HIS A 147 61.05 -36.59 62.99
N ALA A 148 61.72 -35.93 63.95
CA ALA A 148 62.24 -34.57 63.79
C ALA A 148 63.11 -34.38 62.52
N ARG A 149 63.81 -35.43 62.09
CA ARG A 149 64.61 -35.45 60.84
C ARG A 149 63.78 -35.21 59.57
N LEU A 150 62.49 -35.58 59.55
CA LEU A 150 61.62 -35.31 58.40
C LEU A 150 61.37 -33.81 58.21
N VAL A 151 61.26 -33.06 59.31
CA VAL A 151 61.14 -31.59 59.28
C VAL A 151 62.46 -30.96 58.82
N GLN A 152 63.59 -31.44 59.36
CA GLN A 152 64.93 -30.96 58.97
C GLN A 152 65.28 -31.24 57.51
N SER A 153 64.83 -32.38 56.96
CA SER A 153 64.99 -32.74 55.55
C SER A 153 64.04 -32.00 54.59
N LEU A 154 63.22 -31.07 55.11
CA LEU A 154 62.33 -30.23 54.32
C LEU A 154 61.30 -31.02 53.49
N VAL A 155 60.94 -32.24 53.88
CA VAL A 155 59.98 -33.10 53.13
C VAL A 155 58.67 -32.36 52.88
N GLY A 156 58.08 -31.75 53.93
CA GLY A 156 56.86 -30.96 53.80
C GLY A 156 56.99 -29.77 52.86
N LYS A 157 58.18 -29.12 52.82
CA LYS A 157 58.45 -28.00 51.91
C LYS A 157 58.53 -28.48 50.46
N HIS A 158 59.23 -29.58 50.18
CA HIS A 158 59.34 -30.14 48.83
C HIS A 158 57.97 -30.54 48.25
N ILE A 159 57.10 -31.16 49.06
CA ILE A 159 55.74 -31.50 48.62
C ILE A 159 54.91 -30.23 48.36
N MET A 160 55.00 -29.23 49.24
CA MET A 160 54.31 -27.94 49.06
C MET A 160 54.78 -27.17 47.84
N ASP A 161 56.09 -27.15 47.57
CA ASP A 161 56.65 -26.54 46.37
C ASP A 161 56.18 -27.27 45.11
N ALA A 162 56.07 -28.61 45.14
CA ALA A 162 55.48 -29.38 44.04
C ALA A 162 53.99 -29.04 43.81
N ILE A 163 53.19 -28.90 44.87
CA ILE A 163 51.78 -28.45 44.79
C ILE A 163 51.70 -27.04 44.18
N ARG A 164 52.52 -26.09 44.67
CA ARG A 164 52.58 -24.72 44.12
C ARG A 164 52.93 -24.72 42.64
N VAL A 165 53.90 -25.52 42.21
CA VAL A 165 54.29 -25.64 40.79
C VAL A 165 53.16 -26.20 39.94
N GLN A 166 52.46 -27.24 40.40
CA GLN A 166 51.32 -27.81 39.68
C GLN A 166 50.19 -26.79 39.54
N MET A 167 49.81 -26.13 40.63
CA MET A 167 48.74 -25.13 40.64
C MET A 167 49.10 -23.87 39.85
N ALA A 168 50.35 -23.40 39.90
CA ALA A 168 50.80 -22.28 39.08
C ALA A 168 50.82 -22.63 37.58
N THR A 169 51.02 -23.89 37.23
CA THR A 169 50.97 -24.34 35.83
C THR A 169 49.53 -24.53 35.36
N PHE A 170 48.65 -25.05 36.23
CA PHE A 170 47.21 -25.12 36.03
C PHE A 170 46.63 -23.73 35.74
N ASP A 171 46.89 -22.74 36.61
CA ASP A 171 46.35 -21.38 36.47
C ASP A 171 46.90 -20.67 35.22
N ARG A 172 48.19 -20.81 34.91
CA ARG A 172 48.76 -20.29 33.66
C ARG A 172 48.10 -20.88 32.42
N THR A 173 47.84 -22.18 32.43
CA THR A 173 47.18 -22.88 31.31
C THR A 173 45.74 -22.40 31.16
N GLU A 174 45.01 -22.28 32.27
CA GLU A 174 43.61 -21.84 32.29
C GLU A 174 43.48 -20.38 31.82
N ASN A 175 44.36 -19.50 32.31
CA ASN A 175 44.40 -18.10 31.91
C ASN A 175 44.73 -17.94 30.42
N ALA A 176 45.66 -18.73 29.88
CA ALA A 176 46.00 -18.72 28.46
C ALA A 176 44.85 -19.22 27.58
N MET A 177 44.20 -20.31 27.99
CA MET A 177 43.00 -20.84 27.33
C MET A 177 41.88 -19.80 27.33
N ARG A 178 41.57 -19.20 28.48
CA ARG A 178 40.54 -18.17 28.62
C ARG A 178 40.81 -16.94 27.76
N LEU A 179 42.06 -16.48 27.67
CA LEU A 179 42.42 -15.36 26.81
C LEU A 179 42.14 -15.69 25.33
N SER A 180 42.52 -16.89 24.89
CA SER A 180 42.25 -17.35 23.52
C SER A 180 40.76 -17.54 23.23
N GLN A 181 39.97 -17.95 24.23
CA GLN A 181 38.52 -18.08 24.11
C GLN A 181 37.84 -16.71 24.05
N ARG A 182 38.32 -15.73 24.84
CA ARG A 182 37.82 -14.34 24.79
C ARG A 182 38.08 -13.68 23.44
N THR A 183 39.25 -13.87 22.85
CA THR A 183 39.53 -13.34 21.50
C THR A 183 38.65 -14.02 20.45
N ARG A 184 38.50 -15.35 20.48
CA ARG A 184 37.56 -16.08 19.61
C ARG A 184 36.11 -15.63 19.78
N LEU A 185 35.68 -15.37 21.01
CA LEU A 185 34.35 -14.84 21.33
C LEU A 185 34.18 -13.45 20.71
N ALA A 186 35.13 -12.53 20.92
CA ALA A 186 35.10 -11.19 20.34
C ALA A 186 35.06 -11.24 18.80
N ASP A 187 35.88 -12.11 18.18
CA ASP A 187 35.88 -12.33 16.73
C ASP A 187 34.57 -12.95 16.23
N SER A 188 33.96 -13.83 17.00
CA SER A 188 32.64 -14.41 16.68
C SER A 188 31.54 -13.35 16.74
N ILE A 189 31.57 -12.47 17.74
CA ILE A 189 30.64 -11.34 17.88
C ILE A 189 30.82 -10.36 16.72
N ALA A 190 32.04 -9.94 16.42
CA ALA A 190 32.33 -8.99 15.35
C ALA A 190 31.97 -9.55 13.96
N ARG A 191 32.20 -10.85 13.74
CA ARG A 191 31.74 -11.53 12.51
C ARG A 191 30.22 -11.63 12.45
N ALA A 192 29.58 -11.99 13.56
CA ALA A 192 28.12 -12.08 13.64
C ALA A 192 27.46 -10.71 13.34
N GLN A 193 27.94 -9.63 13.94
CA GLN A 193 27.43 -8.28 13.70
C GLN A 193 27.63 -7.84 12.24
N ARG A 194 28.82 -8.06 11.66
CA ARG A 194 29.07 -7.71 10.25
C ARG A 194 28.20 -8.52 9.29
N LEU A 195 28.14 -9.84 9.45
CA LEU A 195 27.32 -10.72 8.60
C LEU A 195 25.83 -10.38 8.74
N SER A 196 25.35 -10.19 9.98
CA SER A 196 23.97 -9.77 10.25
C SER A 196 23.63 -8.44 9.58
N GLY A 197 24.53 -7.45 9.69
CA GLY A 197 24.38 -6.15 9.04
C GLY A 197 24.34 -6.25 7.51
N TRP A 198 25.26 -6.99 6.89
CA TRP A 198 25.27 -7.21 5.45
C TRP A 198 24.03 -7.93 4.94
N ILE A 199 23.60 -9.00 5.62
CA ILE A 199 22.42 -9.80 5.24
C ILE A 199 21.15 -8.95 5.37
N THR A 200 20.99 -8.22 6.48
CA THR A 200 19.84 -7.35 6.70
C THR A 200 19.79 -6.22 5.68
N GLY A 201 20.94 -5.58 5.40
CA GLY A 201 21.05 -4.53 4.39
C GLY A 201 20.74 -5.04 2.98
N ALA A 202 21.29 -6.18 2.59
CA ALA A 202 21.00 -6.81 1.30
C ALA A 202 19.51 -7.15 1.16
N ALA A 203 18.89 -7.67 2.22
CA ALA A 203 17.47 -7.99 2.22
C ALA A 203 16.59 -6.74 2.05
N LEU A 204 16.94 -5.64 2.74
CA LEU A 204 16.24 -4.36 2.59
C LEU A 204 16.35 -3.81 1.17
N VAL A 205 17.55 -3.82 0.59
CA VAL A 205 17.81 -3.33 -0.77
C VAL A 205 17.04 -4.16 -1.80
N LEU A 206 17.08 -5.48 -1.70
CA LEU A 206 16.33 -6.37 -2.59
C LEU A 206 14.81 -6.14 -2.48
N GLY A 207 14.30 -5.94 -1.27
CA GLY A 207 12.90 -5.58 -1.05
C GLY A 207 12.50 -4.25 -1.69
N LEU A 208 13.33 -3.21 -1.54
CA LEU A 208 13.09 -1.91 -2.18
C LEU A 208 13.15 -1.99 -3.71
N LEU A 209 14.11 -2.73 -4.26
CA LEU A 209 14.21 -2.95 -5.71
C LEU A 209 12.98 -3.68 -6.25
N TRP A 210 12.53 -4.72 -5.54
CA TRP A 210 11.34 -5.47 -5.91
C TRP A 210 10.07 -4.62 -5.84
N ALA A 211 9.89 -3.88 -4.74
CA ALA A 211 8.77 -2.94 -4.59
C ALA A 211 8.77 -1.89 -5.71
N GLY A 212 9.93 -1.29 -6.01
CA GLY A 212 10.07 -0.32 -7.09
C GLY A 212 9.78 -0.90 -8.48
N TYR A 213 10.17 -2.15 -8.73
CA TYR A 213 9.85 -2.89 -9.95
C TYR A 213 8.32 -3.06 -10.10
N ILE A 214 7.66 -3.57 -9.07
CA ILE A 214 6.19 -3.77 -9.07
C ILE A 214 5.44 -2.45 -9.25
N VAL A 215 5.83 -1.39 -8.53
CA VAL A 215 5.19 -0.07 -8.66
C VAL A 215 5.33 0.47 -10.07
N ARG A 216 6.52 0.37 -10.68
CA ARG A 216 6.74 0.83 -12.06
C ARG A 216 5.93 0.03 -13.08
N LEU A 217 5.86 -1.29 -12.91
CA LEU A 217 5.07 -2.18 -13.76
C LEU A 217 3.58 -1.78 -13.72
N LEU A 218 3.03 -1.63 -12.52
CA LEU A 218 1.61 -1.35 -12.31
C LEU A 218 1.23 0.08 -12.71
N SER A 219 2.02 1.07 -12.30
CA SER A 219 1.78 2.48 -12.60
C SER A 219 1.82 2.80 -14.10
N ARG A 220 2.65 2.09 -14.88
CA ARG A 220 2.67 2.28 -16.35
C ARG A 220 1.33 1.89 -16.98
N ARG A 221 0.77 0.73 -16.60
CA ARG A 221 -0.49 0.22 -17.16
C ARG A 221 -1.73 0.96 -16.65
N LEU A 222 -1.75 1.35 -15.38
CA LEU A 222 -2.82 2.22 -14.86
C LEU A 222 -2.87 3.56 -15.59
N ARG A 223 -1.72 4.18 -15.86
CA ARG A 223 -1.68 5.45 -16.59
C ARG A 223 -2.18 5.35 -18.02
N SER A 224 -1.96 4.23 -18.72
CA SER A 224 -2.53 4.05 -20.06
C SER A 224 -4.05 3.92 -20.00
N MET A 225 -4.59 3.17 -19.04
CA MET A 225 -6.05 3.05 -18.86
C MET A 225 -6.71 4.39 -18.53
N ILE A 226 -6.13 5.15 -17.60
CA ILE A 226 -6.61 6.49 -17.23
C ILE A 226 -6.61 7.41 -18.46
N LYS A 227 -5.59 7.34 -19.32
CA LYS A 227 -5.54 8.12 -20.56
C LYS A 227 -6.66 7.74 -21.53
N LEU A 228 -6.94 6.45 -21.71
CA LEU A 228 -8.03 5.99 -22.58
C LEU A 228 -9.40 6.41 -22.03
N ALA A 229 -9.64 6.22 -20.72
CA ALA A 229 -10.88 6.67 -20.08
C ALA A 229 -11.11 8.18 -20.25
N ARG A 230 -10.04 8.99 -20.13
CA ARG A 230 -10.10 10.44 -20.36
C ARG A 230 -10.43 10.78 -21.81
N ARG A 231 -9.83 10.08 -22.79
CA ARG A 231 -10.14 10.27 -24.21
C ARG A 231 -11.58 9.89 -24.56
N LEU A 232 -12.10 8.80 -24.00
CA LEU A 232 -13.51 8.43 -24.14
C LEU A 232 -14.43 9.53 -23.59
N ALA A 233 -14.09 10.11 -22.44
CA ALA A 233 -14.86 11.22 -21.86
C ALA A 233 -14.80 12.51 -22.70
N GLU A 234 -13.71 12.71 -23.46
CA GLU A 234 -13.53 13.82 -24.41
C GLU A 234 -14.18 13.54 -25.77
N GLY A 235 -14.78 12.36 -26.00
CA GLY A 235 -15.49 12.01 -27.23
C GLY A 235 -14.68 11.21 -28.27
N ASP A 236 -13.45 10.80 -27.94
CA ASP A 236 -12.59 10.01 -28.83
C ASP A 236 -12.75 8.50 -28.58
N TYR A 237 -13.76 7.91 -29.22
CA TYR A 237 -14.16 6.50 -29.02
C TYR A 237 -13.39 5.50 -29.89
N LYS A 238 -12.59 5.97 -30.85
CA LYS A 238 -11.85 5.10 -31.79
C LYS A 238 -10.51 4.61 -31.23
N THR A 239 -10.10 5.14 -30.09
CA THR A 239 -8.82 4.77 -29.48
C THR A 239 -8.89 3.42 -28.77
N GLN A 240 -7.85 2.62 -28.93
CA GLN A 240 -7.72 1.31 -28.29
C GLN A 240 -6.34 1.15 -27.68
N ILE A 241 -6.28 0.44 -26.56
CA ILE A 241 -5.02 0.01 -25.95
C ILE A 241 -4.74 -1.42 -26.39
N THR A 242 -3.60 -1.66 -27.04
CA THR A 242 -3.09 -3.00 -27.28
C THR A 242 -2.24 -3.48 -26.11
N ASP A 243 -2.64 -4.60 -25.52
CA ASP A 243 -1.96 -5.22 -24.40
C ASP A 243 -1.64 -6.69 -24.70
N HIS A 244 -0.47 -7.16 -24.29
CA HIS A 244 0.11 -8.46 -24.67
C HIS A 244 0.44 -9.36 -23.45
N GLU A 245 0.16 -8.92 -22.23
CA GLU A 245 0.56 -9.61 -21.00
C GLU A 245 -0.40 -10.72 -20.55
N HIS A 246 -1.65 -10.75 -21.04
CA HIS A 246 -2.67 -11.78 -20.77
C HIS A 246 -2.88 -12.06 -19.27
N ASP A 247 -2.96 -11.00 -18.46
CA ASP A 247 -3.23 -11.09 -17.02
C ASP A 247 -4.55 -10.38 -16.62
N GLU A 248 -4.83 -10.26 -15.33
CA GLU A 248 -6.06 -9.64 -14.81
C GLU A 248 -6.22 -8.19 -15.28
N VAL A 249 -5.11 -7.49 -15.47
CA VAL A 249 -5.09 -6.11 -15.98
C VAL A 249 -5.34 -6.09 -17.50
N SER A 250 -4.96 -7.14 -18.22
CA SER A 250 -5.35 -7.33 -19.64
C SER A 250 -6.84 -7.57 -19.80
N GLU A 251 -7.46 -8.33 -18.90
CA GLU A 251 -8.92 -8.53 -18.89
C GLU A 251 -9.66 -7.20 -18.72
N LEU A 252 -9.21 -6.35 -17.79
CA LEU A 252 -9.74 -5.00 -17.63
C LEU A 252 -9.51 -4.12 -18.87
N THR A 253 -8.35 -4.24 -19.53
CA THR A 253 -8.06 -3.53 -20.78
C THR A 253 -9.02 -3.95 -21.89
N ALA A 254 -9.28 -5.26 -22.01
CA ALA A 254 -10.20 -5.81 -22.99
C ALA A 254 -11.65 -5.36 -22.75
N ALA A 255 -12.08 -5.32 -21.50
CA ALA A 255 -13.40 -4.79 -21.13
C ALA A 255 -13.54 -3.29 -21.50
N LEU A 256 -12.52 -2.47 -21.22
CA LEU A 256 -12.49 -1.06 -21.61
C LEU A 256 -12.52 -0.85 -23.13
N ASN A 257 -11.75 -1.62 -23.89
CA ASN A 257 -11.79 -1.57 -25.36
C ASN A 257 -13.16 -2.00 -25.91
N THR A 258 -13.78 -3.03 -25.33
CA THR A 258 -15.13 -3.49 -25.71
C THR A 258 -16.17 -2.39 -25.46
N MET A 259 -16.07 -1.70 -24.32
CA MET A 259 -16.94 -0.56 -24.01
C MET A 259 -16.75 0.58 -25.00
N ALA A 260 -15.50 0.96 -25.32
CA ALA A 260 -15.20 2.00 -26.31
C ALA A 260 -15.82 1.68 -27.67
N HIS A 261 -15.62 0.46 -28.15
CA HIS A 261 -16.19 -0.02 -29.42
C HIS A 261 -17.72 0.01 -29.42
N THR A 262 -18.36 -0.45 -28.33
CA THR A 262 -19.83 -0.44 -28.22
C THR A 262 -20.38 0.98 -28.24
N ILE A 263 -19.70 1.93 -27.60
CA ILE A 263 -20.10 3.34 -27.63
C ILE A 263 -19.97 3.93 -29.04
N ASP A 264 -18.84 3.70 -29.72
CA ASP A 264 -18.62 4.17 -31.11
C ASP A 264 -19.67 3.63 -32.08
N GLN A 265 -20.01 2.34 -31.96
CA GLN A 265 -21.06 1.70 -32.74
C GLN A 265 -22.45 2.31 -32.47
N ASN A 266 -22.80 2.54 -31.21
CA ASN A 266 -24.08 3.14 -30.85
C ASN A 266 -24.20 4.58 -31.37
N ILE A 267 -23.12 5.36 -31.29
CA ILE A 267 -23.10 6.73 -31.83
C ILE A 267 -23.28 6.70 -33.35
N SER A 268 -22.51 5.85 -34.06
CA SER A 268 -22.63 5.69 -35.50
C SER A 268 -24.04 5.24 -35.93
N LEU A 269 -24.65 4.34 -35.16
CA LEU A 269 -26.03 3.88 -35.39
C LEU A 269 -27.05 4.99 -35.17
N LEU A 270 -26.90 5.79 -34.10
CA LEU A 270 -27.77 6.93 -33.80
C LEU A 270 -27.68 7.99 -34.91
N GLU A 271 -26.47 8.28 -35.39
CA GLU A 271 -26.24 9.19 -36.51
C GLU A 271 -26.93 8.69 -37.79
N ALA A 272 -26.76 7.40 -38.12
CA ALA A 272 -27.40 6.79 -39.29
C ALA A 272 -28.94 6.82 -39.18
N ARG A 273 -29.51 6.52 -38.00
CA ARG A 273 -30.96 6.57 -37.77
C ARG A 273 -31.53 7.98 -37.84
N ASN A 274 -30.80 8.97 -37.34
CA ASN A 274 -31.18 10.37 -37.50
C ASN A 274 -31.20 10.79 -38.98
N GLN A 275 -30.20 10.38 -39.77
CA GLN A 275 -30.17 10.64 -41.22
C GLN A 275 -31.31 9.94 -41.96
N GLU A 276 -31.63 8.69 -41.60
CA GLU A 276 -32.74 7.94 -42.19
C GLU A 276 -34.09 8.62 -41.91
N LEU A 277 -34.29 9.09 -40.67
CA LEU A 277 -35.49 9.83 -40.29
C LEU A 277 -35.65 11.13 -41.10
N ASP A 278 -34.53 11.81 -41.37
CA ASP A 278 -34.51 13.03 -42.18
C ASP A 278 -34.86 12.79 -43.64
N GLN A 279 -34.28 11.74 -44.21
CA GLN A 279 -34.59 11.34 -45.57
C GLN A 279 -36.06 10.93 -45.69
N PHE A 280 -36.58 10.16 -44.73
CA PHE A 280 -37.98 9.75 -44.70
C PHE A 280 -38.91 10.97 -44.62
N ALA A 281 -38.66 11.90 -43.69
CA ALA A 281 -39.45 13.11 -43.55
C ALA A 281 -39.46 13.94 -44.84
N TYR A 282 -38.31 14.05 -45.51
CA TYR A 282 -38.17 14.77 -46.76
C TYR A 282 -38.96 14.13 -47.91
N VAL A 283 -38.78 12.82 -48.14
CA VAL A 283 -39.43 12.09 -49.24
C VAL A 283 -40.94 12.09 -49.08
N VAL A 284 -41.45 11.71 -47.90
CA VAL A 284 -42.90 11.66 -47.64
C VAL A 284 -43.56 13.01 -47.89
N SER A 285 -42.90 14.09 -47.48
CA SER A 285 -43.47 15.43 -47.61
C SER A 285 -43.44 15.94 -49.05
N HIS A 286 -42.41 15.58 -49.82
CA HIS A 286 -42.39 15.84 -51.25
C HIS A 286 -43.53 15.09 -51.96
N ASP A 287 -43.67 13.80 -51.68
CA ASP A 287 -44.62 12.91 -52.33
C ASP A 287 -46.08 13.22 -51.96
N LEU A 288 -46.33 13.80 -50.78
CA LEU A 288 -47.67 14.27 -50.40
C LEU A 288 -48.02 15.65 -50.98
N LYS A 289 -47.03 16.51 -51.27
CA LYS A 289 -47.30 17.85 -51.87
C LYS A 289 -47.78 17.76 -53.32
N ALA A 290 -47.22 16.84 -54.11
CA ALA A 290 -47.59 16.66 -55.51
C ALA A 290 -49.09 16.35 -55.73
N PRO A 291 -49.70 15.33 -55.07
CA PRO A 291 -51.12 15.03 -55.24
C PRO A 291 -52.02 16.13 -54.68
N LEU A 292 -51.63 16.81 -53.60
CA LEU A 292 -52.38 17.94 -53.05
C LEU A 292 -52.48 19.10 -54.06
N ARG A 293 -51.37 19.47 -54.71
CA ARG A 293 -51.36 20.47 -55.79
C ARG A 293 -52.20 20.03 -57.00
N GLY A 294 -52.20 18.73 -57.29
CA GLY A 294 -53.05 18.14 -58.33
C GLY A 294 -54.54 18.33 -58.03
N ILE A 295 -54.98 18.05 -56.80
CA ILE A 295 -56.37 18.24 -56.35
C ILE A 295 -56.74 19.74 -56.38
N GLU A 296 -55.84 20.62 -55.93
CA GLU A 296 -56.06 22.06 -55.98
C GLU A 296 -56.24 22.57 -57.42
N SER A 297 -55.34 22.17 -58.32
CA SER A 297 -55.36 22.59 -59.73
C SER A 297 -56.60 22.08 -60.45
N ALA A 298 -56.95 20.81 -60.27
CA ALA A 298 -58.16 20.23 -60.83
C ALA A 298 -59.43 20.92 -60.32
N SER A 299 -59.47 21.26 -59.03
CA SER A 299 -60.58 22.03 -58.46
C SER A 299 -60.69 23.43 -59.07
N ARG A 300 -59.56 24.10 -59.36
CA ARG A 300 -59.54 25.41 -60.02
C ARG A 300 -59.98 25.31 -61.49
N TRP A 301 -59.53 24.30 -62.23
CA TRP A 301 -59.95 24.08 -63.62
C TRP A 301 -61.45 23.83 -63.74
N ILE A 302 -62.04 23.02 -62.85
CA ILE A 302 -63.50 22.79 -62.85
C ILE A 302 -64.26 24.11 -62.64
N GLU A 303 -63.75 25.00 -61.79
CA GLU A 303 -64.37 26.31 -61.55
C GLU A 303 -64.20 27.28 -62.72
N GLU A 304 -63.03 27.28 -63.38
CA GLU A 304 -62.74 28.09 -64.56
C GLU A 304 -63.54 27.65 -65.79
N ASP A 305 -63.60 26.34 -66.08
CA ASP A 305 -64.29 25.77 -67.24
C ASP A 305 -65.82 25.93 -67.15
N MET A 306 -66.39 25.76 -65.96
CA MET A 306 -67.84 25.91 -65.77
C MET A 306 -68.27 27.37 -65.54
N GLY A 307 -67.37 28.24 -65.07
CA GLY A 307 -67.58 29.69 -64.95
C GLY A 307 -68.91 30.09 -64.29
N LYS A 308 -69.84 30.61 -65.10
CA LYS A 308 -71.18 31.06 -64.64
C LYS A 308 -72.22 29.93 -64.55
N ASP A 309 -71.98 28.81 -65.22
CA ASP A 309 -72.88 27.65 -65.26
C ASP A 309 -72.65 26.68 -64.09
N LEU A 310 -71.63 26.93 -63.25
CA LEU A 310 -71.33 26.14 -62.07
C LEU A 310 -72.42 26.35 -60.99
N PRO A 311 -73.18 25.30 -60.60
CA PRO A 311 -74.18 25.39 -59.54
C PRO A 311 -73.55 25.86 -58.23
N ALA A 312 -74.25 26.74 -57.50
CA ALA A 312 -73.74 27.36 -56.28
C ALA A 312 -73.27 26.35 -55.22
N HIS A 313 -73.99 25.24 -55.05
CA HIS A 313 -73.63 24.18 -54.10
C HIS A 313 -72.33 23.44 -54.48
N ILE A 314 -72.04 23.26 -55.78
CA ILE A 314 -70.78 22.64 -56.24
C ILE A 314 -69.61 23.61 -56.03
N ARG A 315 -69.81 24.91 -56.27
CA ARG A 315 -68.82 25.95 -55.99
C ARG A 315 -68.40 25.96 -54.53
N GLU A 316 -69.35 25.82 -53.61
CA GLU A 316 -69.09 25.72 -52.18
C GLU A 316 -68.29 24.46 -51.82
N PHE A 317 -68.62 23.30 -52.41
CA PHE A 317 -67.85 22.07 -52.20
C PHE A 317 -66.42 22.15 -52.74
N LEU A 318 -66.20 22.78 -53.91
CA LEU A 318 -64.85 23.01 -54.45
C LEU A 318 -64.04 23.95 -53.55
N ALA A 319 -64.66 25.01 -53.04
CA ALA A 319 -64.03 25.91 -52.07
C ALA A 319 -63.64 25.18 -50.77
N LEU A 320 -64.53 24.35 -50.22
CA LEU A 320 -64.26 23.51 -49.06
C LEU A 320 -63.10 22.53 -49.32
N MET A 321 -63.07 21.87 -50.48
CA MET A 321 -61.99 20.95 -50.87
C MET A 321 -60.64 21.66 -50.89
N ARG A 322 -60.55 22.83 -51.55
CA ARG A 322 -59.31 23.62 -51.58
C ARG A 322 -58.88 24.06 -50.19
N GLN A 323 -59.81 24.48 -49.33
CA GLN A 323 -59.50 24.83 -47.95
C GLN A 323 -58.92 23.63 -47.16
N ARG A 324 -59.42 22.40 -47.41
CA ARG A 324 -58.88 21.17 -46.80
C ARG A 324 -57.50 20.82 -47.34
N VAL A 325 -57.28 20.94 -48.65
CA VAL A 325 -55.98 20.73 -49.30
C VAL A 325 -54.92 21.69 -48.75
N HIS A 326 -55.25 22.98 -48.67
CA HIS A 326 -54.36 24.00 -48.10
C HIS A 326 -54.03 23.72 -46.62
N ARG A 327 -55.01 23.23 -45.85
CA ARG A 327 -54.76 22.81 -44.45
C ARG A 327 -53.78 21.63 -44.38
N MET A 328 -53.89 20.65 -45.27
CA MET A 328 -52.96 19.53 -45.33
C MET A 328 -51.55 19.96 -45.74
N GLU A 329 -51.42 20.86 -46.71
CA GLU A 329 -50.12 21.39 -47.13
C GLU A 329 -49.42 22.15 -45.98
N ASN A 330 -50.18 22.93 -45.21
CA ASN A 330 -49.67 23.61 -44.02
C ASN A 330 -49.22 22.62 -42.94
N LEU A 331 -49.96 21.53 -42.70
CA LEU A 331 -49.57 20.49 -41.74
C LEU A 331 -48.28 19.78 -42.15
N ILE A 332 -48.17 19.39 -43.42
CA ILE A 332 -46.97 18.73 -43.97
C ILE A 332 -45.76 19.66 -43.85
N THR A 333 -45.94 20.93 -44.21
CA THR A 333 -44.87 21.94 -44.10
C THR A 333 -44.46 22.19 -42.65
N GLY A 334 -45.41 22.17 -41.71
CA GLY A 334 -45.13 22.25 -40.27
C GLY A 334 -44.33 21.05 -39.73
N ILE A 335 -44.69 19.82 -40.11
CA ILE A 335 -43.96 18.60 -39.71
C ILE A 335 -42.53 18.60 -40.27
N LEU A 336 -42.37 18.99 -41.54
CA LEU A 336 -41.05 19.16 -42.15
C LEU A 336 -40.18 20.18 -41.43
N SER A 337 -40.78 21.33 -41.07
CA SER A 337 -40.09 22.36 -40.32
C SER A 337 -39.59 21.80 -39.00
N LEU A 338 -40.44 21.07 -38.26
CA LEU A 338 -40.08 20.41 -37.00
C LEU A 338 -38.95 19.39 -37.16
N ALA A 339 -39.00 18.51 -38.18
CA ALA A 339 -37.96 17.52 -38.44
C ALA A 339 -36.59 18.15 -38.77
N ARG A 340 -36.59 19.41 -39.22
CA ARG A 340 -35.40 20.20 -39.55
C ARG A 340 -34.93 21.14 -38.43
N VAL A 341 -35.68 21.30 -37.33
CA VAL A 341 -35.29 22.16 -36.21
C VAL A 341 -33.96 21.68 -35.62
N GLY A 342 -33.00 22.59 -35.48
CA GLY A 342 -31.67 22.33 -34.89
C GLY A 342 -30.57 21.93 -35.87
N LYS A 343 -30.85 21.81 -37.18
CA LYS A 343 -29.86 21.32 -38.18
C LYS A 343 -29.19 22.41 -39.02
N VAL A 344 -29.79 23.60 -39.09
CA VAL A 344 -29.19 24.76 -39.75
C VAL A 344 -28.72 25.71 -38.65
N ALA A 345 -27.40 25.80 -38.47
CA ALA A 345 -26.79 26.83 -37.64
C ALA A 345 -26.91 28.18 -38.36
N GLU A 346 -28.07 28.80 -38.28
CA GLU A 346 -28.25 30.19 -38.69
C GLU A 346 -27.64 31.11 -37.63
N ALA A 347 -26.88 32.11 -38.08
CA ALA A 347 -26.16 33.01 -37.19
C ALA A 347 -27.13 33.84 -36.33
N ASN A 348 -26.78 34.01 -35.05
CA ASN A 348 -27.47 34.97 -34.19
C ASN A 348 -27.13 36.39 -34.66
N GLU A 349 -28.14 37.17 -34.99
CA GLU A 349 -28.02 38.58 -35.33
C GLU A 349 -28.74 39.43 -34.27
N PRO A 350 -28.35 40.70 -34.06
CA PRO A 350 -29.09 41.60 -33.18
C PRO A 350 -30.48 41.86 -33.75
N VAL A 351 -31.52 41.30 -33.13
CA VAL A 351 -32.91 41.44 -33.59
C VAL A 351 -33.64 42.52 -32.79
N PHE A 352 -34.09 43.55 -33.48
CA PHE A 352 -34.96 44.60 -32.93
C PHE A 352 -36.40 44.09 -32.87
N VAL A 353 -36.82 43.57 -31.71
CA VAL A 353 -38.13 42.88 -31.56
C VAL A 353 -39.31 43.77 -31.96
N ARG A 354 -39.26 45.06 -31.67
CA ARG A 354 -40.31 46.02 -32.10
C ARG A 354 -40.48 46.06 -33.61
N GLN A 355 -39.38 46.10 -34.35
CA GLN A 355 -39.41 46.15 -35.80
C GLN A 355 -39.95 44.84 -36.36
N LEU A 356 -39.47 43.71 -35.82
CA LEU A 356 -39.94 42.39 -36.21
C LEU A 356 -41.45 42.23 -36.02
N LEU A 357 -41.99 42.63 -34.86
CA LEU A 357 -43.42 42.54 -34.57
C LEU A 357 -44.27 43.43 -35.48
N ARG A 358 -43.76 44.62 -35.88
CA ARG A 358 -44.43 45.49 -36.85
C ARG A 358 -44.45 44.87 -38.25
N GLU A 359 -43.33 44.33 -38.71
CA GLU A 359 -43.27 43.63 -40.00
C GLU A 359 -44.24 42.44 -40.03
N ILE A 360 -44.35 41.70 -38.92
CA ILE A 360 -45.30 40.59 -38.79
C ILE A 360 -46.74 41.11 -38.83
N SER A 361 -47.09 42.17 -38.08
CA SER A 361 -48.44 42.72 -38.10
C SER A 361 -48.85 43.24 -39.47
N ASP A 362 -47.92 43.88 -40.18
CA ASP A 362 -48.13 44.42 -41.53
C ASP A 362 -48.32 43.28 -42.54
N THR A 363 -47.57 42.18 -42.38
CA THR A 363 -47.65 41.02 -43.28
C THR A 363 -48.93 40.21 -43.07
N ILE A 364 -49.37 40.01 -41.81
CA ILE A 364 -50.58 39.23 -41.51
C ILE A 364 -51.85 40.00 -41.90
N GLY A 365 -51.82 41.34 -41.86
CA GLY A 365 -52.95 42.19 -42.22
C GLY A 365 -54.06 42.14 -41.16
N LEU A 366 -54.01 43.08 -40.21
CA LEU A 366 -55.00 43.18 -39.14
C LEU A 366 -56.40 43.50 -39.72
N PRO A 367 -57.48 42.77 -39.32
CA PRO A 367 -58.84 43.10 -39.70
C PRO A 367 -59.26 44.51 -39.28
N ALA A 368 -60.13 45.15 -40.07
CA ALA A 368 -60.64 46.49 -39.77
C ALA A 368 -61.39 46.49 -38.41
N GLY A 369 -60.84 47.21 -37.42
CA GLY A 369 -61.36 47.29 -36.05
C GLY A 369 -60.52 46.59 -34.98
N MET A 370 -59.56 45.75 -35.39
CA MET A 370 -58.63 45.08 -34.47
C MET A 370 -57.42 45.97 -34.13
N HIS A 371 -57.07 46.05 -32.85
CA HIS A 371 -55.94 46.85 -32.37
C HIS A 371 -54.77 45.97 -31.96
N PHE A 372 -53.56 46.40 -32.27
CA PHE A 372 -52.32 45.69 -31.93
C PHE A 372 -51.52 46.52 -30.92
N GLU A 373 -51.55 46.11 -29.65
CA GLU A 373 -50.89 46.81 -28.55
C GLU A 373 -49.48 46.25 -28.32
N LEU A 374 -48.49 47.09 -28.59
CA LEU A 374 -47.09 46.83 -28.26
C LEU A 374 -46.71 47.57 -26.96
N PRO A 375 -45.92 46.95 -26.07
CA PRO A 375 -45.48 47.60 -24.85
C PRO A 375 -44.51 48.73 -25.18
N PHE A 376 -44.33 49.68 -24.27
CA PHE A 376 -43.43 50.82 -24.47
C PHE A 376 -41.96 50.38 -24.64
N PHE A 377 -41.55 49.36 -23.89
CA PHE A 377 -40.22 48.78 -23.97
C PHE A 377 -40.28 47.39 -24.64
N LEU A 378 -39.44 47.18 -25.66
CA LEU A 378 -39.19 45.89 -26.28
C LEU A 378 -37.68 45.74 -26.46
N PRO A 379 -37.09 44.58 -26.12
CA PRO A 379 -35.64 44.40 -26.13
C PRO A 379 -35.08 44.29 -27.55
N THR A 380 -33.78 44.49 -27.65
CA THR A 380 -32.97 44.11 -28.82
C THR A 380 -31.90 43.17 -28.34
N PHE A 381 -31.86 41.94 -28.86
CA PHE A 381 -30.92 40.93 -28.39
C PHE A 381 -30.45 40.01 -29.52
N PRO A 382 -29.27 39.38 -29.39
CA PRO A 382 -28.74 38.46 -30.39
C PRO A 382 -29.58 37.18 -30.45
N THR A 383 -30.20 36.89 -31.58
CA THR A 383 -31.02 35.70 -31.78
C THR A 383 -31.20 35.40 -33.26
N ASN A 384 -31.81 34.27 -33.59
CA ASN A 384 -32.19 33.94 -34.94
C ASN A 384 -33.50 34.66 -35.31
N ARG A 385 -33.41 35.64 -36.22
CA ARG A 385 -34.56 36.43 -36.68
C ARG A 385 -35.66 35.57 -37.29
N THR A 386 -35.32 34.63 -38.16
CA THR A 386 -36.29 33.77 -38.87
C THR A 386 -37.09 32.91 -37.90
N GLN A 387 -36.42 32.28 -36.94
CA GLN A 387 -37.09 31.44 -35.93
C GLN A 387 -37.95 32.28 -35.00
N LEU A 388 -37.45 33.43 -34.55
CA LEU A 388 -38.24 34.33 -33.70
C LEU A 388 -39.46 34.89 -34.45
N GLN A 389 -39.30 35.22 -35.73
CA GLN A 389 -40.38 35.63 -36.63
C GLN A 389 -41.46 34.55 -36.73
N GLN A 390 -41.05 33.29 -36.94
CA GLN A 390 -41.95 32.15 -37.04
C GLN A 390 -42.75 31.94 -35.75
N VAL A 391 -42.09 32.02 -34.58
CA VAL A 391 -42.77 31.90 -33.27
C VAL A 391 -43.83 32.99 -33.11
N PHE A 392 -43.46 34.27 -33.27
CA PHE A 392 -44.41 35.36 -33.12
C PHE A 392 -45.52 35.34 -34.17
N SER A 393 -45.20 35.05 -35.43
CA SER A 393 -46.19 34.92 -36.49
C SER A 393 -47.22 33.82 -36.19
N ASN A 394 -46.78 32.66 -35.69
CA ASN A 394 -47.67 31.57 -35.30
C ASN A 394 -48.57 31.95 -34.12
N LEU A 395 -48.01 32.60 -33.09
CA LEU A 395 -48.78 33.02 -31.91
C LEU A 395 -49.79 34.12 -32.25
N ILE A 396 -49.36 35.14 -33.00
CA ILE A 396 -50.23 36.26 -33.41
C ILE A 396 -51.30 35.78 -34.39
N SER A 397 -50.97 34.91 -35.34
CA SER A 397 -51.96 34.33 -36.25
C SER A 397 -53.00 33.49 -35.51
N ASN A 398 -52.59 32.72 -34.50
CA ASN A 398 -53.51 31.98 -33.64
C ASN A 398 -54.41 32.94 -32.84
N ALA A 399 -53.84 33.98 -32.24
CA ALA A 399 -54.57 35.03 -31.54
C ALA A 399 -55.66 35.65 -32.42
N ILE A 400 -55.32 36.08 -33.64
CA ILE A 400 -56.30 36.66 -34.60
C ILE A 400 -57.41 35.66 -34.94
N LYS A 401 -57.05 34.40 -35.19
CA LYS A 401 -57.96 33.37 -35.70
C LYS A 401 -59.00 32.91 -34.67
N TYR A 402 -58.62 32.84 -33.40
CA TYR A 402 -59.48 32.30 -32.33
C TYR A 402 -60.08 33.39 -31.43
N HIS A 403 -59.87 34.67 -31.77
CA HIS A 403 -60.43 35.78 -31.03
C HIS A 403 -61.97 35.83 -31.11
N ASP A 404 -62.63 36.00 -29.97
CA ASP A 404 -64.10 35.94 -29.86
C ASP A 404 -64.83 37.07 -30.60
N HIS A 405 -64.21 38.26 -30.73
CA HIS A 405 -64.82 39.47 -31.32
C HIS A 405 -63.93 40.11 -32.41
N PRO A 406 -63.82 39.52 -33.61
CA PRO A 406 -62.88 39.96 -34.65
C PRO A 406 -63.11 41.38 -35.18
N ALA A 407 -64.27 42.00 -34.89
CA ALA A 407 -64.60 43.37 -35.31
C ALA A 407 -64.12 44.47 -34.33
N SER A 408 -63.68 44.12 -33.11
CA SER A 408 -63.25 45.10 -32.09
C SER A 408 -62.19 44.58 -31.11
N GLY A 409 -61.45 43.53 -31.50
CA GLY A 409 -60.49 42.86 -30.63
C GLY A 409 -59.18 43.61 -30.41
N THR A 410 -58.49 43.33 -29.30
CA THR A 410 -57.15 43.89 -29.03
C THR A 410 -56.17 42.77 -28.74
N ILE A 411 -55.16 42.61 -29.59
CA ILE A 411 -54.06 41.68 -29.34
C ILE A 411 -52.95 42.44 -28.60
N ARG A 412 -52.64 42.00 -27.39
CA ARG A 412 -51.62 42.61 -26.55
C ARG A 412 -50.38 41.73 -26.48
N ILE A 413 -49.23 42.32 -26.78
CA ILE A 413 -47.92 41.68 -26.58
C ILE A 413 -47.33 42.17 -25.26
N GLY A 414 -47.03 41.25 -24.34
CA GLY A 414 -46.29 41.53 -23.12
C GLY A 414 -44.81 41.17 -23.28
N CYS A 415 -43.96 41.91 -22.58
CA CYS A 415 -42.55 41.59 -22.46
C CYS A 415 -42.08 41.89 -21.04
N ASP A 416 -41.72 40.85 -20.30
CA ASP A 416 -41.11 40.97 -18.97
C ASP A 416 -39.63 40.59 -19.06
N ASP A 417 -38.77 41.44 -18.51
CA ASP A 417 -37.37 41.11 -18.27
C ASP A 417 -37.30 40.30 -16.96
N LEU A 418 -37.04 38.99 -17.04
CA LEU A 418 -37.02 38.12 -15.87
C LEU A 418 -35.66 38.14 -15.15
N ASN A 419 -34.58 38.47 -15.87
CA ASN A 419 -33.20 38.64 -15.41
C ASN A 419 -32.27 39.01 -16.60
N GLU A 420 -30.99 39.29 -16.33
CA GLU A 420 -29.97 39.62 -17.37
C GLU A 420 -29.77 38.55 -18.48
N GLN A 421 -30.40 37.39 -18.40
CA GLN A 421 -30.25 36.28 -19.36
C GLN A 421 -31.53 35.91 -20.10
N PHE A 422 -32.72 36.30 -19.62
CA PHE A 422 -33.99 35.80 -20.15
C PHE A 422 -35.08 36.86 -20.25
N TYR A 423 -35.67 36.96 -21.45
CA TYR A 423 -36.92 37.70 -21.68
C TYR A 423 -38.11 36.73 -21.71
N ARG A 424 -39.23 37.14 -21.11
CA ARG A 424 -40.52 36.49 -21.25
C ARG A 424 -41.40 37.31 -22.17
N PHE A 425 -41.83 36.71 -23.27
CA PHE A 425 -42.85 37.28 -24.14
C PHE A 425 -44.20 36.61 -23.89
N SER A 426 -45.27 37.39 -23.92
CA SER A 426 -46.64 36.90 -23.88
C SER A 426 -47.45 37.48 -25.05
N VAL A 427 -48.37 36.70 -25.59
CA VAL A 427 -49.35 37.14 -26.59
C VAL A 427 -50.72 36.85 -26.00
N GLN A 428 -51.53 37.89 -25.84
CA GLN A 428 -52.88 37.81 -25.29
C GLN A 428 -53.85 38.26 -26.38
N ASP A 429 -54.83 37.43 -26.70
CA ASP A 429 -55.99 37.77 -27.52
C ASP A 429 -57.19 38.15 -26.65
#